data_AF-A0A348N4Z8-F1
#
_entry.id   AF-A0A348N4Z8-F1
#
_cell.length_a   1.000
_cell.length_b   1.000
_cell.length_c   1.000
_cell.angle_alpha   90.00
_cell.angle_beta   90.00
_cell.angle_gamma   90.00
#
_symmetry.space_group_name_H-M   'P 1'
#
loop_
_entity.id
_entity.type
_entity.pdbx_description
1 polymer ?
#
loop_
_entity_poly.entity_id
_entity_poly.type
_entity_poly.pdbx_seq_one_letter_code
_entity_poly.pdbx_strand_id
1 'polypeptide(L)'
;MKIDKSAPVIHGLDKTVTTWTNKAPVISVNATDYLKDTTYVGSDLKQVVIKDYNGKVMALGIDSCKFTLTDKYEGTRDFTIEATDNVGNVKTEKITTRYDNTKPVILGDESSAVDNSVYVSNNNINQACNDYYTNSRYANDSSGIKEVKLYAYKDGKLEEVKSNATRITFAFQNKDNNFTCRHKIKENEKDIEYFLLVVKDFSGNESTKKITSQRYLLTTIRTSIDESSFN
;
A
#
# COMPACT_ATOMS: atom_id res chain seq x y z
N MET A 1 34.01 20.33 38.12
CA MET A 1 33.65 20.20 36.69
C MET A 1 33.64 18.71 36.37
N LYS A 2 32.48 18.13 36.07
CA LYS A 2 32.38 16.71 35.70
C LYS A 2 32.80 16.61 34.23
N ILE A 3 33.90 15.92 33.95
CA ILE A 3 34.37 15.70 32.57
C ILE A 3 33.64 14.46 32.07
N ASP A 4 32.60 14.68 31.27
CA ASP A 4 31.92 13.63 30.52
C ASP A 4 32.48 13.58 29.09
N LYS A 5 32.66 12.37 28.58
CA LYS A 5 33.19 12.07 27.23
C LYS A 5 32.42 10.94 26.53
N SER A 6 31.39 10.38 27.17
CA SER A 6 30.55 9.36 26.54
C SER A 6 29.52 10.02 25.64
N ALA A 7 29.27 9.43 24.49
CA ALA A 7 28.09 9.80 23.70
C ALA A 7 26.85 9.12 24.29
N PRO A 8 25.66 9.73 24.15
CA PRO A 8 24.40 9.08 24.45
C PRO A 8 24.22 7.74 23.72
N VAL A 9 23.32 6.91 24.24
CA VAL A 9 22.86 5.67 23.59
C VAL A 9 21.40 5.83 23.20
N ILE A 10 21.05 5.45 21.97
CA ILE A 10 19.68 5.52 21.43
C ILE A 10 19.05 4.12 21.48
N HIS A 11 17.77 4.05 21.80
CA HIS A 11 16.97 2.83 21.91
C HIS A 11 15.65 2.95 21.14
N GLY A 12 15.03 1.80 20.82
CA GLY A 12 13.65 1.73 20.30
C GLY A 12 13.51 1.74 18.77
N LEU A 13 14.60 1.90 18.02
CA LEU A 13 14.55 1.85 16.54
C LEU A 13 14.08 0.50 16.00
N ASP A 14 14.39 -0.59 16.71
CA ASP A 14 13.96 -1.96 16.43
C ASP A 14 12.43 -2.14 16.44
N LYS A 15 11.69 -1.23 17.09
CA LYS A 15 10.23 -1.23 17.15
C LYS A 15 9.57 -0.51 15.96
N THR A 16 10.35 0.17 15.13
CA THR A 16 9.84 0.87 13.95
C THR A 16 9.53 -0.14 12.85
N VAL A 17 8.35 -0.06 12.24
CA VAL A 17 8.03 -0.86 11.04
C VAL A 17 8.86 -0.35 9.86
N THR A 18 9.74 -1.21 9.34
CA THR A 18 10.66 -0.88 8.23
C THR A 18 10.35 -1.63 6.93
N THR A 19 9.48 -2.64 6.97
CA THR A 19 8.92 -3.30 5.78
C THR A 19 7.78 -2.47 5.22
N TRP A 20 7.42 -2.69 3.94
CA TRP A 20 6.25 -2.06 3.34
C TRP A 20 4.99 -2.27 4.18
N THR A 21 4.24 -1.20 4.34
CA THR A 21 3.01 -1.19 5.11
C THR A 21 2.14 -0.04 4.63
N ASN A 22 0.82 -0.24 4.67
CA ASN A 22 -0.17 0.81 4.49
C ASN A 22 -0.61 1.49 5.79
N LYS A 23 -0.04 1.08 6.92
CA LYS A 23 -0.24 1.76 8.21
C LYS A 23 0.93 2.66 8.48
N ALA A 24 0.65 3.93 8.80
CA ALA A 24 1.68 4.93 9.07
C ALA A 24 2.70 4.41 10.10
N PRO A 25 3.99 4.25 9.74
CA PRO A 25 5.02 3.87 10.69
C PRO A 25 5.15 4.89 11.82
N VAL A 26 5.49 4.39 12.99
CA VAL A 26 5.79 5.20 14.17
C VAL A 26 7.25 5.00 14.53
N ILE A 27 8.03 6.08 14.48
CA ILE A 27 9.38 6.13 15.03
C ILE A 27 9.23 6.60 16.48
N SER A 28 9.52 5.73 17.44
CA SER A 28 9.46 6.05 18.86
C SER A 28 10.78 5.67 19.49
N VAL A 29 11.53 6.67 19.96
CA VAL A 29 12.87 6.48 20.50
C VAL A 29 12.99 7.08 21.88
N ASN A 30 13.90 6.51 22.65
CA ASN A 30 14.41 7.12 23.86
C ASN A 30 15.94 7.04 23.83
N ALA A 31 16.60 7.87 24.61
CA ALA A 31 18.03 7.83 24.80
C ALA A 31 18.38 7.73 26.28
N THR A 32 19.64 7.37 26.54
CA THR A 32 20.25 7.39 27.87
C THR A 32 21.65 7.97 27.77
N ASP A 33 22.13 8.61 28.83
CA ASP A 33 23.50 9.11 28.93
C ASP A 33 24.21 8.54 30.17
N TYR A 34 25.11 7.60 29.92
CA TYR A 34 25.93 6.94 30.94
C TYR A 34 27.39 7.02 30.52
N LEU A 35 28.30 7.15 31.50
CA LEU A 35 29.73 6.96 31.24
C LEU A 35 29.95 5.57 30.63
N LYS A 36 30.73 5.52 29.56
CA LYS A 36 30.95 4.31 28.74
C LYS A 36 31.27 3.10 29.62
N ASP A 37 30.52 2.01 29.43
CA ASP A 37 30.65 0.74 30.15
C ASP A 37 30.45 0.84 31.69
N THR A 38 29.68 1.83 32.16
CA THR A 38 29.35 2.02 33.57
C THR A 38 27.84 2.22 33.80
N THR A 39 27.43 2.20 35.07
CA THR A 39 26.09 2.62 35.52
C THR A 39 26.05 4.06 36.03
N TYR A 40 27.18 4.78 36.00
CA TYR A 40 27.23 6.17 36.43
C TYR A 40 26.63 7.08 35.36
N VAL A 41 25.66 7.90 35.77
CA VAL A 41 25.03 8.91 34.93
C VAL A 41 26.12 9.83 34.36
N GLY A 42 26.08 10.12 33.06
CA GLY A 42 26.97 11.04 32.38
C GLY A 42 26.70 12.50 32.77
N SER A 43 26.56 13.36 31.78
CA SER A 43 26.18 14.76 31.91
C SER A 43 24.67 15.00 31.80
N ASP A 44 23.89 13.93 31.66
CA ASP A 44 22.45 13.93 31.34
C ASP A 44 22.17 14.37 29.90
N LEU A 45 20.98 14.00 29.42
CA LEU A 45 20.55 14.35 28.08
C LEU A 45 20.12 15.81 27.99
N LYS A 46 20.53 16.45 26.91
CA LYS A 46 20.03 17.76 26.49
C LYS A 46 18.83 17.64 25.56
N GLN A 47 18.88 16.70 24.62
CA GLN A 47 17.80 16.48 23.65
C GLN A 47 17.91 15.14 22.92
N VAL A 48 16.76 14.67 22.42
CA VAL A 48 16.62 13.64 21.39
C VAL A 48 15.76 14.19 20.25
N VAL A 49 16.25 14.09 19.02
CA VAL A 49 15.64 14.68 17.83
C VAL A 49 15.41 13.61 16.77
N ILE A 50 14.23 13.60 16.17
CA ILE A 50 13.97 12.87 14.92
C ILE A 50 13.95 13.89 13.79
N LYS A 51 14.76 13.67 12.75
CA LYS A 51 14.82 14.48 11.54
C LYS A 51 14.42 13.66 10.32
N ASP A 52 13.72 14.28 9.38
CA ASP A 52 13.46 13.66 8.08
C ASP A 52 14.69 13.66 7.16
N TYR A 53 14.53 13.07 5.97
CA TYR A 53 15.58 12.94 4.96
C TYR A 53 16.14 14.28 4.44
N ASN A 54 15.46 15.40 4.66
CA ASN A 54 15.96 16.75 4.34
C ASN A 54 16.60 17.44 5.55
N GLY A 55 16.74 16.73 6.69
CA GLY A 55 17.26 17.28 7.94
C GLY A 55 16.24 18.12 8.72
N LYS A 56 14.96 18.15 8.32
CA LYS A 56 13.92 18.90 9.04
C LYS A 56 13.58 18.16 10.33
N VAL A 57 13.56 18.89 11.45
CA VAL A 57 13.12 18.36 12.75
C VAL A 57 11.63 18.03 12.72
N MET A 58 11.30 16.79 13.05
CA MET A 58 9.95 16.25 13.06
C MET A 58 9.43 16.01 14.48
N ALA A 59 10.33 15.66 15.40
CA ALA A 59 10.03 15.55 16.82
C ALA A 59 11.27 15.88 17.64
N LEU A 60 11.04 16.42 18.83
CA LEU A 60 12.07 16.82 19.79
C LEU A 60 11.55 16.50 21.20
N GLY A 61 12.44 15.97 22.04
CA GLY A 61 12.22 15.83 23.47
C GLY A 61 13.55 15.81 24.22
N ILE A 62 13.54 15.60 25.53
CA ILE A 62 14.77 15.55 26.35
C ILE A 62 15.35 14.14 26.35
N ASP A 63 14.57 13.16 26.82
CA ASP A 63 14.98 11.76 26.94
C ASP A 63 14.33 10.85 25.88
N SER A 64 13.26 11.32 25.24
CA SER A 64 12.43 10.54 24.34
C SER A 64 11.64 11.44 23.40
N CYS A 65 11.35 10.92 22.21
CA CYS A 65 10.44 11.57 21.28
C CYS A 65 9.83 10.54 20.33
N LYS A 66 8.71 10.91 19.73
CA LYS A 66 7.94 10.06 18.82
C LYS A 66 7.47 10.85 17.61
N PHE A 67 7.54 10.23 16.44
CA PHE A 67 7.04 10.76 15.20
C PHE A 67 6.21 9.70 14.46
N THR A 68 5.00 10.05 14.04
CA THR A 68 4.15 9.19 13.21
C THR A 68 4.18 9.74 11.79
N LEU A 69 4.47 8.88 10.81
CA LEU A 69 4.51 9.27 9.41
C LEU A 69 3.12 9.74 8.92
N THR A 70 3.13 10.60 7.91
CA THR A 70 1.95 11.11 7.20
C THR A 70 2.13 10.84 5.71
N ASP A 71 1.08 10.96 4.90
CA ASP A 71 1.07 10.66 3.45
C ASP A 71 2.24 11.27 2.67
N LYS A 72 2.71 12.48 3.03
CA LYS A 72 3.88 13.09 2.38
C LYS A 72 5.20 12.29 2.51
N TYR A 73 5.26 11.33 3.43
CA TYR A 73 6.39 10.43 3.67
C TYR A 73 6.15 9.03 3.08
N GLU A 74 5.14 8.85 2.22
CA GLU A 74 5.07 7.64 1.39
C GLU A 74 6.37 7.45 0.60
N GLY A 75 6.70 6.18 0.38
CA GLY A 75 7.95 5.69 -0.17
C GLY A 75 8.95 5.15 0.84
N THR A 76 10.15 4.90 0.31
CA THR A 76 11.35 4.60 1.07
C THR A 76 11.94 5.92 1.55
N ARG A 77 11.99 6.10 2.88
CA ARG A 77 12.45 7.34 3.51
C ARG A 77 13.42 7.04 4.63
N ASP A 78 14.55 7.74 4.61
CA ASP A 78 15.50 7.73 5.71
C ASP A 78 15.14 8.82 6.72
N PHE A 79 15.21 8.45 8.00
CA PHE A 79 15.11 9.37 9.11
C PHE A 79 16.40 9.30 9.92
N THR A 80 16.82 10.45 10.43
CA THR A 80 18.01 10.57 11.28
C THR A 80 17.56 10.85 12.71
N ILE A 81 18.10 10.09 13.66
CA ILE A 81 17.86 10.28 15.08
C ILE A 81 19.16 10.77 15.70
N GLU A 82 19.08 11.88 16.43
CA GLU A 82 20.22 12.47 17.14
C GLU A 82 19.90 12.60 18.62
N ALA A 83 20.79 12.09 19.47
CA ALA A 83 20.77 12.34 20.91
C ALA A 83 21.99 13.18 21.27
N THR A 84 21.78 14.25 22.05
CA THR A 84 22.83 15.16 22.51
C THR A 84 22.78 15.22 24.03
N ASP A 85 23.93 15.11 24.69
CA ASP A 85 24.06 15.32 26.14
C ASP A 85 24.28 16.81 26.49
N ASN A 86 24.41 17.13 27.77
CA ASN A 86 24.59 18.51 28.23
C ASN A 86 25.98 19.08 27.96
N VAL A 87 27.00 18.25 27.73
CA VAL A 87 28.37 18.71 27.39
C VAL A 87 28.62 18.75 25.88
N GLY A 88 27.64 18.34 25.06
CA GLY A 88 27.66 18.41 23.61
C GLY A 88 28.13 17.15 22.90
N ASN A 89 28.28 16.01 23.58
CA ASN A 89 28.49 14.74 22.88
C ASN A 89 27.22 14.34 22.12
N VAL A 90 27.38 13.83 20.91
CA VAL A 90 26.26 13.48 20.03
C VAL A 90 26.37 12.02 19.58
N LYS A 91 25.24 11.31 19.63
CA LYS A 91 25.04 10.04 18.94
C LYS A 91 24.04 10.23 17.81
N THR A 92 24.33 9.65 16.66
CA THR A 92 23.46 9.69 15.48
C THR A 92 23.18 8.27 15.00
N GLU A 93 21.92 7.98 14.72
CA GLU A 93 21.46 6.74 14.09
C GLU A 93 20.49 7.03 12.94
N LYS A 94 20.28 6.04 12.07
CA LYS A 94 19.38 6.13 10.93
C LYS A 94 18.39 4.99 10.93
N ILE A 95 17.18 5.26 10.46
CA ILE A 95 16.16 4.26 10.19
C ILE A 95 15.50 4.53 8.85
N THR A 96 15.29 3.48 8.07
CA THR A 96 14.61 3.55 6.77
C THR A 96 13.21 2.98 6.91
N THR A 97 12.19 3.79 6.66
CA THR A 97 10.79 3.37 6.60
C THR A 97 10.37 3.10 5.17
N ARG A 98 9.42 2.20 4.97
CA ARG A 98 8.77 1.93 3.67
C ARG A 98 7.27 2.01 3.87
N TYR A 99 6.68 3.13 3.47
CA TYR A 99 5.27 3.44 3.72
C TYR A 99 4.54 3.67 2.41
N ASP A 100 3.42 3.00 2.19
CA ASP A 100 2.59 3.23 1.00
C ASP A 100 1.14 2.90 1.37
N ASN A 101 0.32 3.95 1.49
CA ASN A 101 -1.11 3.86 1.79
C ASN A 101 -1.97 4.14 0.55
N THR A 102 -1.33 4.35 -0.60
CA THR A 102 -1.99 4.58 -1.87
C THR A 102 -2.43 3.25 -2.45
N LYS A 103 -3.71 3.15 -2.79
CA LYS A 103 -4.24 1.91 -3.37
C LYS A 103 -3.82 1.77 -4.84
N PRO A 104 -3.61 0.53 -5.32
CA PRO A 104 -3.48 0.25 -6.74
C PRO A 104 -4.65 0.79 -7.56
N VAL A 105 -4.41 1.09 -8.83
CA VAL A 105 -5.40 1.60 -9.77
C VAL A 105 -5.81 0.50 -10.76
N ILE A 106 -7.12 0.41 -11.03
CA ILE A 106 -7.70 -0.45 -12.06
C ILE A 106 -8.28 0.44 -13.17
N LEU A 107 -7.69 0.36 -14.36
CA LEU A 107 -8.06 1.15 -15.54
C LEU A 107 -8.59 0.24 -16.66
N GLY A 108 -9.43 0.81 -17.52
CA GLY A 108 -9.95 0.13 -18.72
C GLY A 108 -11.46 0.05 -18.76
N ASP A 109 -11.97 -0.04 -19.97
CA ASP A 109 -13.40 -0.04 -20.26
C ASP A 109 -13.92 -1.46 -20.48
N GLU A 110 -15.21 -1.63 -20.19
CA GLU A 110 -15.97 -2.79 -20.64
C GLU A 110 -16.33 -2.54 -22.11
N SER A 111 -15.65 -3.20 -23.06
CA SER A 111 -15.91 -2.99 -24.48
C SER A 111 -17.27 -3.60 -24.84
N SER A 112 -18.32 -2.81 -24.72
CA SER A 112 -19.69 -3.17 -25.03
C SER A 112 -20.04 -2.76 -26.46
N ALA A 113 -19.68 -3.57 -27.45
CA ALA A 113 -20.25 -3.38 -28.79
C ALA A 113 -21.63 -4.07 -28.82
N VAL A 114 -22.69 -3.26 -28.69
CA VAL A 114 -24.04 -3.66 -29.06
C VAL A 114 -24.11 -3.57 -30.58
N ASP A 115 -23.99 -4.71 -31.25
CA ASP A 115 -24.51 -4.78 -32.61
C ASP A 115 -26.03 -4.97 -32.50
N ASN A 116 -26.82 -4.30 -33.35
CA ASN A 116 -28.27 -4.45 -33.42
C ASN A 116 -28.69 -5.83 -33.98
N SER A 117 -27.72 -6.71 -34.25
CA SER A 117 -27.93 -8.13 -34.45
C SER A 117 -27.93 -8.86 -33.10
N VAL A 118 -28.71 -9.93 -32.96
CA VAL A 118 -28.98 -10.69 -31.72
C VAL A 118 -27.73 -11.35 -31.07
N TYR A 119 -26.52 -10.96 -31.48
CA TYR A 119 -25.25 -11.50 -31.01
C TYR A 119 -24.41 -10.43 -30.29
N VAL A 120 -24.25 -10.59 -28.98
CA VAL A 120 -23.30 -9.80 -28.18
C VAL A 120 -21.90 -10.18 -28.62
N SER A 121 -21.26 -9.36 -29.47
CA SER A 121 -20.03 -9.78 -30.15
C SER A 121 -18.77 -9.66 -29.28
N ASN A 122 -18.79 -8.93 -28.15
CA ASN A 122 -17.62 -8.81 -27.28
C ASN A 122 -17.97 -8.69 -25.77
N ASN A 123 -18.16 -9.81 -25.07
CA ASN A 123 -18.16 -9.83 -23.59
C ASN A 123 -16.75 -10.08 -23.07
N ASN A 124 -15.87 -9.09 -23.20
CA ASN A 124 -14.46 -9.19 -22.79
C ASN A 124 -14.15 -8.25 -21.63
N ILE A 125 -13.51 -8.78 -20.60
CA ILE A 125 -12.82 -8.02 -19.57
C ILE A 125 -11.41 -7.71 -20.09
N ASN A 126 -11.01 -6.44 -20.05
CA ASN A 126 -9.65 -6.00 -20.38
C ASN A 126 -9.28 -4.83 -19.46
N GLN A 127 -8.69 -5.14 -18.31
CA GLN A 127 -8.45 -4.19 -17.22
C GLN A 127 -6.95 -4.11 -16.90
N ALA A 128 -6.36 -2.95 -17.12
CA ALA A 128 -5.00 -2.66 -16.72
C ALA A 128 -4.95 -2.35 -15.22
N CYS A 129 -4.13 -3.10 -14.49
CA CYS A 129 -3.88 -2.94 -13.07
C CYS A 129 -2.47 -2.36 -12.91
N ASN A 130 -2.36 -1.22 -12.24
CA ASN A 130 -1.10 -0.54 -11.97
C ASN A 130 -1.04 -0.08 -10.52
N ASP A 131 0.17 0.11 -10.00
CA ASP A 131 0.40 0.71 -8.69
C ASP A 131 1.41 1.86 -8.84
N TYR A 132 1.00 2.88 -9.59
CA TYR A 132 1.82 4.04 -9.96
C TYR A 132 1.30 5.28 -9.21
N TYR A 133 2.20 5.99 -8.52
CA TYR A 133 1.87 7.25 -7.85
C TYR A 133 1.98 8.43 -8.82
N THR A 134 0.86 8.98 -9.30
CA THR A 134 0.81 9.99 -10.37
C THR A 134 1.34 11.38 -10.01
N ASN A 135 1.84 11.63 -8.79
CA ASN A 135 2.25 12.95 -8.35
C ASN A 135 3.52 12.99 -7.48
N SER A 136 4.64 12.42 -7.93
CA SER A 136 5.88 12.46 -7.12
C SER A 136 7.06 13.11 -7.84
N ARG A 137 7.53 14.23 -7.28
CA ARG A 137 8.90 14.76 -7.48
C ARG A 137 10.01 13.79 -7.04
N TYR A 138 9.65 12.59 -6.60
CA TYR A 138 10.52 11.50 -6.18
C TYR A 138 10.02 10.25 -6.88
N ALA A 139 10.70 9.79 -7.93
CA ALA A 139 10.25 8.69 -8.78
C ALA A 139 9.65 7.52 -7.98
N ASN A 140 8.32 7.37 -8.01
CA ASN A 140 7.60 6.10 -7.84
C ASN A 140 8.14 5.10 -6.83
N ASP A 141 8.18 5.50 -5.57
CA ASP A 141 8.56 4.60 -4.48
C ASP A 141 7.27 3.98 -3.91
N SER A 142 6.54 3.23 -4.75
CA SER A 142 5.36 2.46 -4.34
C SER A 142 5.78 1.03 -3.97
N SER A 143 4.95 0.35 -3.19
CA SER A 143 5.13 -1.06 -2.85
C SER A 143 4.94 -2.00 -4.03
N GLY A 144 4.27 -1.56 -5.10
CA GLY A 144 4.05 -2.31 -6.34
C GLY A 144 2.98 -3.38 -6.20
N ILE A 145 2.43 -3.85 -7.32
CA ILE A 145 1.42 -4.92 -7.30
C ILE A 145 2.03 -6.22 -6.79
N LYS A 146 1.34 -6.85 -5.83
CA LYS A 146 1.63 -8.20 -5.31
C LYS A 146 0.71 -9.24 -5.91
N GLU A 147 -0.58 -8.96 -6.03
CA GLU A 147 -1.57 -9.94 -6.47
C GLU A 147 -2.67 -9.29 -7.30
N VAL A 148 -3.04 -9.93 -8.39
CA VAL A 148 -4.28 -9.66 -9.13
C VAL A 148 -5.06 -10.95 -9.24
N LYS A 149 -6.37 -10.92 -8.98
CA LYS A 149 -7.28 -12.05 -9.17
C LYS A 149 -8.64 -11.58 -9.67
N LEU A 150 -9.16 -12.30 -10.65
CA LEU A 150 -10.54 -12.17 -11.09
C LEU A 150 -11.39 -13.25 -10.43
N TYR A 151 -12.57 -12.86 -9.97
CA TYR A 151 -13.58 -13.77 -9.45
C TYR A 151 -14.88 -13.64 -10.22
N ALA A 152 -15.64 -14.71 -10.31
CA ALA A 152 -17.02 -14.74 -10.78
C ALA A 152 -17.95 -14.90 -9.58
N TYR A 153 -19.00 -14.09 -9.52
CA TYR A 153 -20.02 -14.15 -8.48
C TYR A 153 -21.33 -14.71 -9.03
N LYS A 154 -21.88 -15.70 -8.35
CA LYS A 154 -23.17 -16.32 -8.65
C LYS A 154 -23.76 -16.94 -7.39
N ASP A 155 -25.05 -16.75 -7.15
CA ASP A 155 -25.81 -17.42 -6.10
C ASP A 155 -25.17 -17.24 -4.70
N GLY A 156 -24.72 -16.02 -4.38
CA GLY A 156 -24.08 -15.74 -3.09
C GLY A 156 -22.62 -16.17 -2.98
N LYS A 157 -22.05 -16.81 -4.01
CA LYS A 157 -20.70 -17.39 -3.98
C LYS A 157 -19.76 -16.68 -4.93
N LEU A 158 -18.51 -16.55 -4.49
CA LEU A 158 -17.42 -15.98 -5.25
C LEU A 158 -16.40 -17.08 -5.58
N GLU A 159 -16.19 -17.33 -6.88
CA GLU A 159 -15.26 -18.35 -7.36
C GLU A 159 -14.15 -17.71 -8.20
N GLU A 160 -12.89 -18.07 -7.97
CA GLU A 160 -11.75 -17.53 -8.73
C GLU A 160 -11.79 -18.02 -10.19
N VAL A 161 -11.70 -17.08 -11.14
CA VAL A 161 -11.47 -17.38 -12.54
C VAL A 161 -9.98 -17.67 -12.71
N LYS A 162 -9.61 -18.94 -12.92
CA LYS A 162 -8.21 -19.38 -12.89
C LYS A 162 -7.60 -19.47 -14.29
N SER A 163 -6.89 -18.42 -14.70
CA SER A 163 -6.03 -18.44 -15.90
C SER A 163 -4.84 -17.48 -15.76
N ASN A 164 -3.78 -17.66 -16.54
CA ASN A 164 -2.63 -16.75 -16.54
C ASN A 164 -2.97 -15.32 -17.00
N ALA A 165 -4.15 -15.12 -17.61
CA ALA A 165 -4.65 -13.81 -18.02
C ALA A 165 -5.56 -13.15 -16.97
N THR A 166 -5.99 -13.88 -15.95
CA THR A 166 -6.96 -13.41 -14.95
C THR A 166 -6.37 -13.31 -13.54
N ARG A 167 -5.18 -13.87 -13.35
CA ARG A 167 -4.45 -13.78 -12.09
C ARG A 167 -2.94 -13.70 -12.27
N ILE A 168 -2.30 -13.06 -11.30
CA ILE A 168 -0.86 -13.10 -11.09
C ILE A 168 -0.56 -12.91 -9.60
N THR A 169 0.52 -13.53 -9.13
CA THR A 169 1.14 -13.21 -7.84
C THR A 169 2.62 -12.96 -8.08
N PHE A 170 3.09 -11.77 -7.75
CA PHE A 170 4.51 -11.44 -7.82
C PHE A 170 5.20 -11.90 -6.53
N ALA A 171 6.32 -12.62 -6.67
CA ALA A 171 7.09 -13.10 -5.53
C ALA A 171 7.90 -11.99 -4.84
N PHE A 172 8.25 -10.95 -5.60
CA PHE A 172 9.07 -9.85 -5.13
C PHE A 172 8.45 -8.53 -5.54
N GLN A 173 8.69 -7.53 -4.71
CA GLN A 173 8.35 -6.16 -5.01
C GLN A 173 9.13 -5.69 -6.24
N ASN A 174 8.40 -5.09 -7.17
CA ASN A 174 8.96 -4.26 -8.22
C ASN A 174 7.93 -3.16 -8.54
N LYS A 175 8.41 -1.91 -8.58
CA LYS A 175 7.59 -0.73 -8.92
C LYS A 175 6.96 -0.81 -10.31
N ASP A 176 7.54 -1.61 -11.20
CA ASP A 176 7.05 -1.83 -12.56
C ASP A 176 6.05 -2.99 -12.65
N ASN A 177 5.71 -3.63 -11.52
CA ASN A 177 4.69 -4.67 -11.49
C ASN A 177 3.35 -4.09 -11.95
N ASN A 178 2.97 -4.48 -13.16
CA ASN A 178 1.69 -4.20 -13.78
C ASN A 178 1.09 -5.49 -14.30
N PHE A 179 -0.22 -5.50 -14.46
CA PHE A 179 -0.91 -6.67 -15.02
C PHE A 179 -2.16 -6.25 -15.76
N THR A 180 -2.36 -6.78 -16.97
CA THR A 180 -3.63 -6.62 -17.66
C THR A 180 -4.48 -7.87 -17.48
N CYS A 181 -5.54 -7.75 -16.68
CA CYS A 181 -6.54 -8.79 -16.51
C CYS A 181 -7.38 -8.89 -17.79
N ARG A 182 -7.36 -10.05 -18.45
CA ARG A 182 -8.15 -10.34 -19.64
C ARG A 182 -8.99 -11.59 -19.43
N HIS A 183 -10.28 -11.49 -19.69
CA HIS A 183 -11.21 -12.63 -19.66
C HIS A 183 -12.27 -12.49 -20.74
N LYS A 184 -12.39 -13.50 -21.60
CA LYS A 184 -13.51 -13.61 -22.52
C LYS A 184 -14.60 -14.43 -21.84
N ILE A 185 -15.73 -13.79 -21.55
CA ILE A 185 -16.85 -14.43 -20.88
C ILE A 185 -17.44 -15.49 -21.81
N LYS A 186 -17.51 -16.72 -21.32
CA LYS A 186 -17.97 -17.89 -22.08
C LYS A 186 -19.48 -18.03 -22.01
N GLU A 187 -20.06 -18.82 -22.92
CA GLU A 187 -21.51 -19.10 -22.94
C GLU A 187 -22.00 -19.74 -21.63
N ASN A 188 -21.20 -20.61 -21.02
CA ASN A 188 -21.54 -21.23 -19.72
C ASN A 188 -21.34 -20.31 -18.50
N GLU A 189 -20.80 -19.10 -18.72
CA GLU A 189 -20.65 -18.06 -17.70
C GLU A 189 -21.73 -16.97 -17.82
N LYS A 190 -22.79 -17.22 -18.63
CA LYS A 190 -23.88 -16.28 -18.89
C LYS A 190 -24.73 -15.92 -17.66
N ASP A 191 -24.82 -16.83 -16.70
CA ASP A 191 -25.59 -16.65 -15.47
C ASP A 191 -24.72 -16.04 -14.34
N ILE A 192 -23.46 -15.66 -14.63
CA ILE A 192 -22.62 -14.94 -13.67
C ILE A 192 -23.19 -13.53 -13.50
N GLU A 193 -23.55 -13.20 -12.27
CA GLU A 193 -24.16 -11.91 -11.91
C GLU A 193 -23.16 -10.77 -12.10
N TYR A 194 -21.92 -10.97 -11.64
CA TYR A 194 -20.81 -10.06 -11.88
C TYR A 194 -19.46 -10.75 -11.72
N PHE A 195 -18.43 -10.14 -12.29
CA PHE A 195 -17.04 -10.43 -11.99
C PHE A 195 -16.49 -9.41 -11.01
N LEU A 196 -15.63 -9.84 -10.09
CA LEU A 196 -14.91 -8.98 -9.15
C LEU A 196 -13.42 -9.09 -9.43
N LEU A 197 -12.83 -8.00 -9.92
CA LEU A 197 -11.38 -7.89 -10.03
C LEU A 197 -10.83 -7.35 -8.71
N VAL A 198 -9.88 -8.05 -8.11
CA VAL A 198 -9.21 -7.67 -6.86
C VAL A 198 -7.72 -7.50 -7.14
N VAL A 199 -7.16 -6.35 -6.75
CA VAL A 199 -5.75 -6.01 -6.89
C VAL A 199 -5.19 -5.64 -5.53
N LYS A 200 -4.09 -6.28 -5.13
CA LYS A 200 -3.37 -6.03 -3.88
C LYS A 200 -1.93 -5.65 -4.16
N ASP A 201 -1.38 -4.74 -3.38
CA ASP A 201 0.03 -4.38 -3.40
C ASP A 201 0.85 -5.12 -2.31
N PHE A 202 2.14 -4.78 -2.18
CA PHE A 202 3.00 -5.33 -1.13
C PHE A 202 2.79 -4.68 0.25
N SER A 203 2.26 -3.47 0.30
CA SER A 203 1.93 -2.75 1.55
C SER A 203 0.65 -3.23 2.23
N GLY A 204 -0.19 -3.98 1.50
CA GLY A 204 -1.48 -4.48 1.97
C GLY A 204 -2.67 -3.61 1.56
N ASN A 205 -2.51 -2.66 0.65
CA ASN A 205 -3.63 -1.96 0.04
C ASN A 205 -4.37 -2.87 -0.93
N GLU A 206 -5.68 -2.63 -1.06
CA GLU A 206 -6.56 -3.38 -1.94
C GLU A 206 -7.49 -2.45 -2.70
N SER A 207 -7.57 -2.68 -4.01
CA SER A 207 -8.57 -2.11 -4.91
C SER A 207 -9.42 -3.21 -5.51
N THR A 208 -10.71 -2.93 -5.64
CA THR A 208 -11.66 -3.85 -6.29
C THR A 208 -12.45 -3.14 -7.37
N LYS A 209 -12.81 -3.87 -8.43
CA LYS A 209 -13.71 -3.38 -9.48
C LYS A 209 -14.75 -4.46 -9.77
N LYS A 210 -16.02 -4.11 -9.57
CA LYS A 210 -17.17 -4.91 -9.99
C LYS A 210 -17.41 -4.68 -11.48
N ILE A 211 -17.53 -5.76 -12.24
CA ILE A 211 -17.70 -5.76 -13.69
C ILE A 211 -18.93 -6.62 -13.99
N THR A 212 -19.97 -6.02 -14.56
CA THR A 212 -21.24 -6.72 -14.79
C THR A 212 -21.33 -7.13 -16.25
N SER A 213 -21.64 -8.41 -16.54
CA SER A 213 -21.80 -8.80 -17.93
C SER A 213 -23.08 -8.19 -18.51
N GLN A 214 -23.03 -7.72 -19.76
CA GLN A 214 -24.24 -7.25 -20.45
C GLN A 214 -25.29 -8.35 -20.58
N ARG A 215 -24.87 -9.62 -20.63
CA ARG A 215 -25.79 -10.76 -20.69
C ARG A 215 -26.62 -10.90 -19.42
N TYR A 216 -26.03 -10.71 -18.24
CA TYR A 216 -26.78 -10.65 -16.98
C TYR A 216 -27.77 -9.47 -16.98
N LEU A 217 -27.34 -8.29 -17.42
CA LEU A 217 -28.21 -7.11 -17.54
C LEU A 217 -29.39 -7.36 -18.50
N LEU A 218 -29.12 -7.89 -19.70
CA LEU A 218 -30.15 -8.19 -20.71
C LEU A 218 -31.13 -9.27 -20.25
N THR A 219 -30.65 -10.31 -19.56
CA THR A 219 -31.52 -11.38 -19.05
C THR A 219 -32.44 -10.84 -17.95
N THR A 220 -31.91 -10.02 -17.04
CA THR A 220 -32.68 -9.44 -15.92
C THR A 220 -33.67 -8.37 -16.39
N ILE A 221 -33.30 -7.54 -17.38
CA ILE A 221 -34.19 -6.52 -17.97
C ILE A 221 -35.32 -7.19 -18.76
N ARG A 222 -35.02 -8.25 -19.53
CA ARG A 222 -36.07 -8.98 -20.28
C ARG A 222 -37.08 -9.65 -19.36
N THR A 223 -36.62 -10.32 -18.30
CA THR A 223 -37.54 -10.94 -17.33
C THR A 223 -38.42 -9.91 -16.62
N SER A 224 -37.93 -8.71 -16.34
CA SER A 224 -38.73 -7.66 -15.68
C SER A 224 -39.71 -6.94 -16.63
N ILE A 225 -39.43 -6.86 -17.94
CA ILE A 225 -40.40 -6.38 -18.94
C ILE A 225 -41.51 -7.42 -19.16
N ASP A 226 -41.14 -8.70 -19.26
CA ASP A 226 -42.12 -9.79 -19.42
C ASP A 226 -43.04 -9.89 -18.19
N GLU A 227 -42.54 -9.69 -16.97
CA GLU A 227 -43.39 -9.63 -15.75
C GLU A 227 -44.29 -8.38 -15.71
N SER A 228 -43.83 -7.23 -16.24
CA SER A 228 -44.64 -6.00 -16.28
C SER A 228 -45.75 -6.00 -17.33
N SER A 229 -45.71 -6.92 -18.30
CA SER A 229 -46.72 -7.06 -19.35
C SER A 229 -47.85 -8.04 -19.00
N PHE A 230 -47.87 -8.55 -17.75
CA PHE A 230 -48.94 -9.40 -17.21
C PHE A 230 -49.77 -8.78 -16.07
N ASN A 231 -49.80 -7.45 -15.92
CA ASN A 231 -50.75 -6.74 -15.03
C ASN A 231 -51.68 -5.81 -15.80
#